data_AF-A0A529QMY1-F1
#
_entry.id   AF-A0A529QMY1-F1
#
_cell.length_a   1.000
_cell.length_b   1.000
_cell.length_c   1.000
_cell.angle_alpha   90.00
_cell.angle_beta   90.00
_cell.angle_gamma   90.00
#
_symmetry.space_group_name_H-M   'P 1'
#
loop_
_entity.id
_entity.type
_entity.pdbx_description
1 polymer ?
#
loop_
_entity_poly.entity_id
_entity_poly.type
_entity_poly.pdbx_seq_one_letter_code
_entity_poly.pdbx_strand_id
1 'polypeptide(L)' 'RLQTFAYYTSGSAIGADIAALLDLVVAGRLETRVAMTVPWTDIGQALDALRQRSFSGKAVLTVA' A
#
# COMPACT_ATOMS: atom_id res chain seq x y z
N ARG A 1 8.40 2.62 12.40
CA ARG A 1 7.25 2.19 13.24
C ARG A 1 6.18 1.66 12.29
N LEU A 2 5.75 0.41 12.44
CA LEU A 2 4.59 -0.09 11.70
C LEU A 2 3.33 0.57 12.26
N GLN A 3 2.50 1.13 11.40
CA GLN A 3 1.22 1.72 11.75
C GLN A 3 0.16 1.08 10.89
N THR A 4 -0.90 0.58 11.54
CA THR A 4 -2.05 0.05 10.84
C THR A 4 -2.94 1.20 10.42
N PHE A 5 -3.32 1.21 9.14
CA PHE A 5 -4.31 2.13 8.61
C PHE A 5 -5.51 1.32 8.10
N ALA A 6 -6.67 1.50 8.72
CA ALA A 6 -7.91 0.83 8.37
C ALA A 6 -8.83 1.83 7.66
N TYR A 7 -8.78 1.87 6.33
CA TYR A 7 -9.55 2.84 5.55
C TYR A 7 -11.08 2.73 5.80
N TYR A 8 -11.58 1.51 6.05
CA TYR A 8 -12.99 1.23 6.33
C TYR A 8 -13.52 1.83 7.64
N THR A 9 -12.65 2.34 8.53
CA THR A 9 -13.05 3.02 9.77
C THR A 9 -12.91 4.55 9.70
N SER A 10 -12.56 5.11 8.55
CA SER A 10 -12.09 6.50 8.43
C SER A 10 -13.21 7.55 8.19
N GLY A 11 -14.48 7.12 8.15
CA GLY A 11 -15.62 8.02 7.95
C GLY A 11 -15.82 8.49 6.49
N SER A 12 -16.82 9.34 6.25
CA SER A 12 -17.26 9.75 4.90
C SER A 12 -16.26 10.60 4.12
N ALA A 13 -15.33 11.29 4.80
CA ALA A 13 -14.33 12.15 4.17
C ALA A 13 -13.30 11.37 3.33
N ILE A 14 -13.07 10.08 3.64
CA ILE A 14 -12.01 9.30 2.98
C ILE A 14 -12.23 9.14 1.47
N GLY A 15 -13.48 9.16 1.00
CA GLY A 15 -13.78 9.08 -0.42
C GLY A 15 -13.22 10.27 -1.20
N ALA A 16 -13.32 11.48 -0.63
CA ALA A 16 -12.77 12.69 -1.23
C ALA A 16 -11.23 12.66 -1.23
N ASP A 17 -10.61 12.18 -0.15
CA ASP A 17 -9.16 12.05 -0.05
C ASP A 17 -8.63 11.04 -1.08
N ILE A 18 -9.29 9.88 -1.25
CA ILE A 18 -8.94 8.89 -2.26
C ILE A 18 -9.10 9.47 -3.67
N ALA A 19 -10.19 10.19 -3.94
CA ALA A 19 -10.39 10.85 -5.23
C ALA A 19 -9.25 11.83 -5.54
N ALA A 20 -8.85 12.66 -4.57
CA ALA A 20 -7.73 13.58 -4.74
C ALA A 20 -6.39 12.85 -5.03
N LEU A 21 -6.14 11.71 -4.37
CA LEU A 21 -4.96 10.90 -4.66
C LEU A 21 -5.01 10.29 -6.07
N LEU A 22 -6.17 9.83 -6.53
CA LEU A 22 -6.35 9.30 -7.88
C LEU A 22 -6.16 10.38 -8.95
N ASP A 23 -6.64 11.60 -8.71
CA ASP A 23 -6.41 12.73 -9.62
C ASP A 23 -4.92 13.03 -9.78
N LEU A 24 -4.14 12.94 -8.70
CA LEU A 24 -2.68 13.09 -8.76
C LEU A 24 -2.00 11.96 -9.56
N VAL A 25 -2.50 10.72 -9.48
CA VAL A 25 -1.99 9.59 -10.27
C VAL A 25 -2.28 9.81 -11.75
N VAL A 26 -3.52 10.15 -12.10
CA VAL A 26 -3.92 10.42 -13.49
C VAL A 26 -3.13 11.58 -14.08
N ALA A 27 -2.88 12.63 -13.29
CA ALA A 27 -2.06 13.78 -13.71
C ALA A 27 -0.56 13.47 -13.79
N GLY A 28 -0.10 12.26 -13.47
CA GLY A 28 1.33 11.90 -13.44
C GLY A 28 2.12 12.60 -12.32
N ARG A 29 1.43 13.17 -11.34
CA ARG A 29 2.02 13.89 -10.19
C ARG A 29 2.23 13.01 -8.97
N LEU A 30 1.70 11.78 -8.99
CA LEU A 30 1.91 10.76 -7.98
C LEU A 30 2.21 9.41 -8.66
N GLU A 31 3.42 8.89 -8.46
CA GLU A 31 3.79 7.54 -8.91
C GLU A 31 3.36 6.50 -7.86
N THR A 32 2.53 5.52 -8.25
CA THR A 32 2.19 4.39 -7.39
C THR A 32 2.97 3.14 -7.77
N ARG A 33 3.94 2.77 -6.94
CA ARG A 33 4.73 1.55 -7.15
C ARG A 33 4.29 0.41 -6.22
N VAL A 34 4.05 -0.77 -6.80
CA VAL A 34 4.01 -2.06 -6.10
C VAL A 34 5.34 -2.74 -6.38
N ALA A 35 6.17 -2.87 -5.36
CA ALA A 35 7.53 -3.39 -5.49
C ALA A 35 7.60 -4.90 -5.22
N MET A 36 6.57 -5.45 -4.58
CA MET A 36 6.48 -6.86 -4.24
C MET A 36 5.01 -7.26 -4.12
N THR A 37 4.67 -8.38 -4.75
CA THR A 37 3.35 -9.03 -4.64
C THR A 37 3.59 -10.49 -4.30
N VAL A 38 3.09 -10.94 -3.15
CA VAL A 38 3.24 -12.33 -2.69
C VAL A 38 1.92 -12.83 -2.09
N PRO A 39 1.67 -14.16 -2.09
CA PRO A 39 0.52 -14.74 -1.40
C PRO A 39 0.49 -14.39 0.10
N TRP A 40 -0.71 -14.36 0.69
CA TRP A 40 -0.88 -14.14 2.13
C TRP A 40 -0.10 -15.16 2.99
N THR A 41 0.07 -16.39 2.49
CA THR A 41 0.86 -17.45 3.15
C THR A 41 2.33 -17.09 3.32
N ASP A 42 2.85 -16.16 2.52
CA ASP A 42 4.27 -15.81 2.44
C ASP A 42 4.58 -14.48 3.15
N ILE A 43 3.73 -14.07 4.10
CA ILE A 43 3.88 -12.82 4.86
C ILE A 43 5.24 -12.68 5.56
N GLY A 44 5.87 -13.79 5.97
CA GLY A 44 7.21 -13.80 6.56
C GLY A 44 8.26 -13.18 5.63
N GLN A 45 8.26 -13.59 4.36
CA GLN A 45 9.16 -13.04 3.34
C GLN A 45 8.97 -11.53 3.19
N ALA A 46 7.70 -11.09 3.15
CA ALA A 46 7.37 -9.68 2.99
C ALA A 46 7.86 -8.82 4.16
N LEU A 47 7.70 -9.32 5.39
CA LEU A 47 8.13 -8.63 6.61
C LEU A 47 9.65 -8.59 6.73
N ASP A 48 10.35 -9.66 6.34
CA ASP A 48 11.81 -9.70 6.36
C ASP A 48 12.40 -8.72 5.34
N ALA A 49 11.85 -8.68 4.12
CA ALA A 49 12.22 -7.71 3.11
C ALA A 49 11.99 -6.25 3.58
N LEU A 50 10.85 -5.99 4.24
CA LEU A 50 10.55 -4.68 4.82
C LEU A 50 11.54 -4.31 5.93
N ARG A 51 11.85 -5.24 6.83
CA ARG A 51 12.80 -5.03 7.94
C ARG A 51 14.21 -4.72 7.41
N GLN A 52 14.61 -5.40 6.35
CA GLN A 52 15.91 -5.21 5.69
C GLN A 52 15.93 -3.99 4.75
N ARG A 53 14.79 -3.32 4.55
CA ARG A 53 14.62 -2.20 3.60
C ARG A 53 15.05 -2.57 2.18
N SER A 54 14.74 -3.79 1.74
CA SER A 54 15.21 -4.34 0.46
C SER A 54 14.41 -3.88 -0.77
N PHE A 55 13.32 -3.14 -0.58
CA PHE A 55 12.53 -2.58 -1.68
C PHE A 55 12.08 -1.15 -1.37
N SER A 56 11.80 -0.40 -2.44
CA SER A 56 11.18 0.93 -2.38
C SER A 56 9.83 0.89 -3.08
N GLY A 57 8.75 1.06 -2.33
CA GLY A 57 7.37 0.97 -2.83
C GLY A 57 6.47 0.20 -1.86
N LYS A 58 5.35 -0.31 -2.37
CA LYS A 58 4.39 -1.09 -1.59
C LYS A 58 4.64 -2.59 -1.73
N ALA A 59 4.50 -3.30 -0.62
CA ALA A 59 4.33 -4.75 -0.56
C ALA A 59 2.82 -5.06 -0.53
N VAL A 60 2.33 -5.87 -1.47
CA VAL A 60 0.93 -6.29 -1.54
C VAL A 60 0.83 -7.78 -1.28
N LEU A 61 -0.03 -8.16 -0.35
CA LEU A 61 -0.32 -9.55 -0.03
C LEU A 61 -1.65 -9.93 -0.68
N THR A 62 -1.67 -11.01 -1.46
CA THR A 62 -2.89 -11.47 -2.15
C THR A 62 -3.53 -12.64 -1.42
N VAL A 63 -4.85 -12.59 -1.24
CA VAL A 63 -5.67 -13.70 -0.75
C VAL A 63 -6.34 -14.35 -1.97
N ALA A 64 -6.15 -15.66 -2.15
CA ALA A 64 -6.82 -16.45 -3.18
C ALA A 64 -8.17 -16.97 -2.65
#